data_AF-A0A7Y3N7W4-F1
#
_entry.id   AF-A0A7Y3N7W4-F1
#
_cell.length_a   1.000
_cell.length_b   1.000
_cell.length_c   1.000
_cell.angle_alpha   90.00
_cell.angle_beta   90.00
_cell.angle_gamma   90.00
#
_symmetry.space_group_name_H-M   'P 1'
#
loop_
_entity.id
_entity.type
_entity.pdbx_description
1 polymer ?
#
loop_
_entity_poly.entity_id
_entity_poly.type
_entity_poly.pdbx_seq_one_letter_code
_entity_poly.pdbx_strand_id
1 'polypeptide(L)' 'MSTRCQFIAGATCPVCHAMDRIRRCRDDQSGRDWIECVSCGHNEDLPTEAEGQSIPIVILEN' A
#
# COMPACT_ATOMS: atom_id res chain seq x y z
N MET A 1 -9.80 12.57 -14.92
CA MET A 1 -10.05 12.26 -13.50
C MET A 1 -10.31 10.77 -13.38
N SER A 2 -9.26 9.96 -13.19
CA SER A 2 -9.41 8.50 -13.13
C SER A 2 -8.61 7.98 -11.95
N THR A 3 -9.31 7.25 -11.08
CA THR A 3 -8.71 6.49 -9.98
C THR A 3 -8.71 5.03 -10.40
N ARG A 4 -7.55 4.38 -10.35
CA ARG A 4 -7.43 2.95 -10.65
C ARG A 4 -7.29 2.19 -9.35
N CYS A 5 -8.15 1.20 -9.14
CA CYS A 5 -8.08 0.33 -7.98
C CYS A 5 -7.87 -1.13 -8.39
N GLN A 6 -6.99 -1.85 -7.69
CA GLN A 6 -6.66 -3.26 -7.92
C GLN A 6 -6.71 -4.04 -6.61
N PHE A 7 -7.32 -5.23 -6.61
CA PHE A 7 -7.37 -6.08 -5.42
C PHE A 7 -6.01 -6.73 -5.14
N ILE A 8 -5.69 -6.88 -3.85
CA ILE A 8 -4.48 -7.56 -3.39
C ILE A 8 -4.87 -8.95 -2.92
N ALA A 9 -4.55 -9.97 -3.72
CA ALA A 9 -4.80 -11.36 -3.36
C ALA A 9 -3.93 -11.78 -2.15
N GLY A 10 -4.53 -12.50 -1.20
CA GLY A 10 -3.90 -12.95 0.04
C GLY A 10 -3.80 -11.87 1.12
N ALA A 11 -4.19 -10.63 0.85
CA ALA A 11 -4.14 -9.58 1.85
C ALA A 11 -5.28 -9.75 2.88
N THR A 12 -4.90 -9.72 4.16
CA THR A 12 -5.86 -9.72 5.28
C THR A 12 -5.97 -8.30 5.83
N CYS A 13 -7.19 -7.80 6.00
CA CYS A 13 -7.41 -6.49 6.58
C CYS A 13 -6.95 -6.47 8.05
N PRO A 14 -6.13 -5.50 8.49
CA PRO A 14 -5.67 -5.42 9.88
C PRO A 14 -6.78 -5.00 10.86
N VAL A 15 -7.88 -4.41 10.36
CA VAL A 15 -8.98 -3.91 11.19
C VAL A 15 -10.08 -4.94 11.37
N CYS A 16 -10.56 -5.54 10.28
CA CYS A 16 -11.69 -6.48 10.32
C CYS A 16 -11.29 -7.93 10.05
N HIS A 17 -10.01 -8.20 9.79
CA HIS A 17 -9.46 -9.54 9.55
C HIS A 17 -10.06 -10.27 8.32
N ALA A 18 -10.76 -9.55 7.44
CA ALA A 18 -11.26 -10.12 6.19
C ALA A 18 -10.12 -10.34 5.19
N MET A 19 -10.05 -11.53 4.60
CA MET A 19 -9.12 -11.89 3.52
C MET A 19 -9.66 -11.46 2.16
N ASP A 20 -8.76 -11.08 1.24
CA ASP A 20 -9.07 -10.71 -0.16
C ASP A 20 -10.06 -9.54 -0.30
N ARG A 21 -10.12 -8.68 0.72
CA ARG A 21 -10.97 -7.47 0.73
C ARG A 21 -10.20 -6.16 0.64
N ILE A 22 -8.87 -6.21 0.55
CA ILE A 22 -8.04 -5.03 0.38
C ILE A 22 -7.83 -4.73 -1.11
N ARG A 23 -8.02 -3.48 -1.51
CA ARG A 23 -7.66 -2.95 -2.83
C ARG A 23 -6.67 -1.80 -2.68
N ARG A 24 -5.67 -1.75 -3.56
CA ARG A 24 -4.80 -0.58 -3.74
C ARG A 24 -5.45 0.34 -4.76
N CYS A 25 -5.64 1.60 -4.40
CA CYS A 25 -6.12 2.65 -5.28
C CYS A 25 -5.01 3.66 -5.56
N ARG A 26 -4.94 4.13 -6.80
CA ARG A 26 -4.04 5.19 -7.26
C ARG A 26 -4.84 6.27 -7.94
N ASP A 27 -4.64 7.51 -7.53
CA ASP A 27 -5.17 8.68 -8.22
C ASP A 27 -4.15 9.19 -9.23
N ASP A 28 -4.46 9.08 -10.53
CA ASP A 28 -3.55 9.48 -11.61
C ASP A 28 -3.30 11.01 -11.68
N GLN A 29 -4.09 11.85 -11.01
CA GLN A 29 -3.88 13.32 -11.02
C GLN A 29 -3.00 13.79 -9.88
N SER A 30 -3.28 13.31 -8.68
CA SER A 30 -2.58 13.69 -7.46
C SER A 30 -1.37 12.80 -7.18
N GLY A 31 -1.25 11.66 -7.88
CA GLY A 31 -0.17 10.70 -7.67
C GLY A 31 -0.24 10.01 -6.30
N ARG A 32 -1.39 10.11 -5.62
CA ARG A 32 -1.64 9.51 -4.32
C ARG A 32 -1.95 8.03 -4.49
N ASP A 33 -1.28 7.22 -3.69
CA ASP A 33 -1.59 5.82 -3.51
C ASP A 33 -2.17 5.58 -2.13
N TRP A 34 -3.22 4.76 -2.04
CA TRP A 34 -3.76 4.31 -0.77
C TRP A 34 -4.27 2.88 -0.91
N ILE A 35 -4.42 2.20 0.22
CA ILE A 35 -5.17 0.94 0.30
C ILE A 35 -6.53 1.20 0.93
N GLU A 36 -7.50 0.39 0.57
CA GLU A 36 -8.85 0.43 1.13
C GLU A 36 -9.41 -0.99 1.30
N CYS A 37 -10.05 -1.24 2.43
CA CYS A 37 -10.82 -2.44 2.71
C CYS A 37 -12.27 -2.26 2.31
N VAL A 38 -12.75 -3.03 1.34
CA VAL A 38 -14.16 -2.97 0.90
C VAL A 38 -15.14 -3.59 1.91
N SER A 39 -14.65 -4.28 2.95
CA SER A 39 -15.50 -4.93 3.95
C SER A 39 -15.81 -4.04 5.15
N CYS A 40 -14.87 -3.18 5.57
CA CYS A 40 -15.04 -2.31 6.75
C CYS A 40 -14.81 -0.83 6.46
N GLY A 41 -14.35 -0.47 5.26
CA GLY A 41 -14.07 0.92 4.87
C GLY A 41 -12.72 1.48 5.38
N HIS A 42 -11.91 0.67 6.05
CA HIS A 42 -10.57 1.07 6.46
C HIS A 42 -9.73 1.49 5.25
N ASN A 43 -9.04 2.63 5.33
CA ASN A 43 -8.15 3.12 4.29
C ASN A 43 -6.87 3.69 4.90
N GLU A 44 -5.76 3.56 4.18
CA GLU A 44 -4.44 4.02 4.61
C GLU A 44 -3.65 4.50 3.38
N ASP A 45 -3.09 5.72 3.46
CA ASP A 45 -2.23 6.27 2.42
C ASP A 45 -0.89 5.52 2.37
N LEU A 46 -0.49 5.07 1.19
CA LEU A 46 0.84 4.52 0.98
C LEU A 46 1.79 5.69 0.72
N PRO A 47 2.88 5.84 1.49
CA PRO A 47 3.89 6.84 1.18
C PRO A 47 4.47 6.56 -0.20
N THR A 48 4.27 7.50 -1.14
CA THR A 48 4.93 7.49 -2.44
C THR A 48 6.43 7.69 -2.20
N GLU A 49 7.23 6.65 -2.44
CA GLU A 49 8.67 6.62 -2.16
C GLU A 49 9.39 7.90 -2.63
N ALA A 50 9.79 8.73 -1.68
CA ALA A 50 10.83 9.75 -1.86
C ALA A 50 12.07 9.48 -0.99
N GLU A 51 12.05 8.45 -0.15
CA GLU A 51 13.19 8.09 0.69
C GLU A 51 13.48 6.61 0.49
N GLY A 52 14.35 6.36 -0.49
CA GLY A 52 14.92 5.04 -0.72
C GLY A 52 15.48 4.53 0.60
N GLN A 53 15.03 3.33 0.98
CA GLN A 53 15.59 2.61 2.11
C GLN A 53 17.05 2.33 1.81
N SER A 54 17.93 3.24 2.24
CA SER A 54 19.37 3.06 2.29
C SER A 54 19.64 2.01 3.35
N ILE A 55 19.49 0.74 2.97
CA ILE A 55 20.11 -0.35 3.70
C ILE A 55 21.61 -0.04 3.78
N PRO A 56 22.19 0.24 4.96
CA PRO A 56 23.63 0.30 5.06
C PRO A 56 24.13 -1.13 4.83
N ILE A 57 24.73 -1.37 3.67
CA ILE A 57 25.56 -2.55 3.45
C ILE A 57 26.71 -2.39 4.45
N VAL A 58 26.61 -3.05 5.60
CA VAL A 58 27.75 -3.25 6.49
C VAL A 58 28.68 -4.22 5.78
N ILE A 59 29.65 -3.70 5.04
CA ILE A 59 30.81 -4.48 4.62
C ILE A 59 31.52 -4.83 5.93
N LEU A 60 31.42 -6.09 6.37
CA LEU A 60 32.38 -6.62 7.34
C LEU A 60 33.74 -6.68 6.63
N GLU A 61 34.51 -5.61 6.75
CA GLU A 61 35.95 -5.64 6.46
C GLU A 61 36.63 -6.40 7.61
N ASN A 62 37.19 -7.56 7.27
CA ASN A 62 38.11 -8.33 8.09
C ASN A 62 39.53 -8.13 7.58
#